data_AF-A0A3N5QF53-F1
#
_entry.id   AF-A0A3N5QF53-F1
#
_cell.length_a   1.000
_cell.length_b   1.000
_cell.length_c   1.000
_cell.angle_alpha   90.00
_cell.angle_beta   90.00
_cell.angle_gamma   90.00
#
_symmetry.space_group_name_H-M   'P 1'
#
loop_
_entity.id
_entity.type
_entity.pdbx_description
1 polymer ?
#
loop_
_entity_poly.entity_id
_entity_poly.type
_entity_poly.pdbx_seq_one_letter_code
_entity_poly.pdbx_strand_id
1 'polypeptide(L)'
;MGSVSGTVPNIIHIPSDFIATYDKQWGDELLGDKAHTVIFDNSKIKSIVPGFTASIPFSKGAEEIIKWYDADPSRQKIDEGFNNLTVKIINAYESAFPK
;
A
#
# COMPACT_ATOMS: atom_id res chain seq x y z
N MET A 1 -6.85 2.19 7.00
CA MET A 1 -6.00 3.38 7.11
C MET A 1 -6.76 4.68 6.88
N GLY A 2 -7.60 4.83 5.84
CA GLY A 2 -8.35 6.08 5.61
C GLY A 2 -9.18 6.58 6.82
N SER A 3 -9.86 5.66 7.52
CA SER A 3 -10.58 6.02 8.76
C SER A 3 -9.69 6.53 9.89
N VAL A 4 -8.41 6.12 9.93
CA VAL A 4 -7.44 6.50 10.97
C VAL A 4 -6.78 7.84 10.65
N SER A 5 -6.61 8.18 9.38
CA SER A 5 -6.04 9.47 8.93
C SER A 5 -7.06 10.61 8.87
N GLY A 6 -8.30 10.39 9.31
CA GLY A 6 -9.35 11.42 9.33
C GLY A 6 -9.86 11.86 7.94
N THR A 7 -9.54 11.11 6.87
CA THR A 7 -9.89 11.46 5.49
C THR A 7 -10.55 10.29 4.77
N VAL A 8 -11.59 10.56 3.98
CA VAL A 8 -12.19 9.55 3.11
C VAL A 8 -11.33 9.40 1.85
N PRO A 9 -10.74 8.22 1.58
CA PRO A 9 -9.91 8.03 0.40
C PRO A 9 -10.77 8.04 -0.88
N ASN A 10 -10.28 8.70 -1.92
CA ASN A 10 -10.79 8.51 -3.27
C ASN A 10 -10.14 7.26 -3.88
N ILE A 11 -10.89 6.16 -3.98
CA ILE A 11 -10.37 4.86 -4.43
C ILE A 11 -10.57 4.72 -5.94
N ILE A 12 -9.48 4.52 -6.67
CA ILE A 12 -9.48 4.29 -8.12
C ILE A 12 -8.92 2.89 -8.39
N HIS A 13 -9.64 2.10 -9.17
CA HIS A 13 -9.24 0.74 -9.55
C HIS A 13 -8.65 0.74 -10.95
N ILE A 14 -7.35 0.49 -11.06
CA ILE A 14 -6.62 0.43 -12.33
C ILE A 14 -5.95 -0.96 -12.44
N PRO A 15 -6.11 -1.67 -13.57
CA PRO A 15 -5.46 -2.95 -13.80
C PRO A 15 -3.92 -2.88 -13.70
N SER A 16 -3.30 -3.89 -13.10
CA SER A 16 -1.84 -3.94 -12.90
C SER A 16 -1.04 -4.02 -14.19
N ASP A 17 -1.58 -4.68 -15.22
CA ASP A 17 -0.99 -4.74 -16.56
C ASP A 17 -0.95 -3.35 -17.23
N PHE A 18 -1.98 -2.52 -17.01
CA PHE A 18 -1.97 -1.12 -17.43
C PHE A 18 -0.87 -0.33 -16.71
N ILE A 19 -0.79 -0.44 -15.37
CA ILE A 19 0.25 0.24 -14.57
C ILE A 19 1.67 -0.16 -15.04
N ALA A 20 1.87 -1.45 -15.36
CA ALA A 20 3.17 -1.97 -15.81
C ALA A 20 3.66 -1.35 -17.14
N THR A 21 2.78 -0.77 -17.95
CA THR A 21 3.18 -0.03 -19.17
C THR A 21 3.84 1.32 -18.88
N TYR A 22 3.63 1.88 -17.68
CA TYR A 22 4.16 3.18 -17.26
C TYR A 22 5.41 3.06 -16.38
N ASP A 23 5.49 2.00 -15.57
CA ASP A 23 6.65 1.73 -14.72
C ASP A 23 6.91 0.23 -14.62
N LYS A 24 8.08 -0.19 -15.12
CA LYS A 24 8.46 -1.60 -15.17
C LYS A 24 8.68 -2.17 -13.77
N GLN A 25 9.35 -1.44 -12.88
CA GLN A 25 9.68 -1.95 -11.55
C GLN A 25 8.40 -2.19 -10.75
N TRP A 26 7.50 -1.21 -10.75
CA TRP A 26 6.21 -1.31 -10.08
C TRP A 26 5.33 -2.39 -10.72
N GLY A 27 5.35 -2.49 -12.04
CA GLY A 27 4.69 -3.58 -12.78
C GLY A 27 5.19 -4.97 -12.39
N ASP A 28 6.51 -5.16 -12.32
CA ASP A 28 7.13 -6.44 -11.92
C ASP A 28 6.70 -6.85 -10.50
N GLU A 29 6.57 -5.91 -9.57
CA GLU A 29 6.07 -6.18 -8.21
C GLU A 29 4.56 -6.50 -8.20
N LEU A 30 3.75 -5.71 -8.90
CA LEU A 30 2.28 -5.89 -8.92
C LEU A 30 1.87 -7.20 -9.59
N LEU A 31 2.52 -7.55 -10.70
CA LEU A 31 2.26 -8.77 -11.46
C LEU A 31 2.99 -9.99 -10.90
N GLY A 32 3.97 -9.76 -10.02
CA GLY A 32 4.73 -10.79 -9.33
C GLY A 32 4.07 -11.21 -8.03
N ASP A 33 4.75 -11.00 -6.91
CA ASP A 33 4.33 -11.48 -5.59
C ASP A 33 2.96 -10.95 -5.15
N LYS A 34 2.65 -9.68 -5.47
CA LYS A 34 1.38 -9.03 -5.10
C LYS A 34 0.16 -9.55 -5.87
N ALA A 35 0.37 -10.26 -6.99
CA ALA A 35 -0.70 -10.91 -7.73
C ALA A 35 -1.21 -12.19 -7.03
N HIS A 36 -0.47 -12.70 -6.05
CA HIS A 36 -0.79 -13.95 -5.37
C HIS A 36 -1.23 -13.70 -3.93
N THR A 37 -2.45 -14.10 -3.59
CA THR A 37 -2.90 -14.15 -2.19
C THR A 37 -2.08 -15.19 -1.43
N VAL A 38 -1.56 -14.80 -0.28
CA VAL A 38 -0.78 -15.70 0.58
C VAL A 38 -1.37 -15.75 1.98
N ILE A 39 -1.34 -16.95 2.56
CA ILE A 39 -1.56 -17.19 3.99
C ILE A 39 -0.22 -17.69 4.53
N PHE A 40 0.40 -16.94 5.44
CA PHE A 40 1.69 -17.30 5.99
C PHE A 40 1.55 -18.34 7.11
N ASP A 41 2.21 -19.50 6.92
CA ASP A 41 2.39 -20.47 8.01
C ASP A 41 3.43 -19.96 9.01
N ASN A 42 2.98 -19.72 10.23
CA ASN A 42 3.82 -19.25 11.34
C ASN A 42 4.29 -20.39 12.27
N SER A 43 4.07 -21.67 11.91
CA SER A 43 4.46 -22.84 12.70
C SER A 43 5.96 -22.84 13.05
N LYS A 44 6.81 -22.54 12.08
CA LYS A 44 8.27 -22.50 12.24
C LYS A 44 8.71 -21.49 13.31
N ILE A 45 8.29 -20.23 13.20
CA ILE A 45 8.69 -19.20 14.17
C ILE A 45 8.12 -19.49 15.57
N LYS A 46 6.88 -19.99 15.65
CA LYS A 46 6.26 -20.37 16.93
C LYS A 46 6.96 -21.56 17.60
N SER A 47 7.55 -22.48 16.82
CA SER A 47 8.33 -23.59 17.38
C SER A 47 9.66 -23.14 17.99
N ILE A 48 10.31 -22.13 17.38
CA ILE A 48 11.62 -21.62 17.79
C ILE A 48 11.47 -20.58 18.91
N VAL A 49 10.37 -19.81 18.90
CA VAL A 49 10.09 -18.74 19.86
C VAL A 49 8.66 -18.91 20.40
N PRO A 50 8.41 -19.81 21.36
CA PRO A 50 7.06 -20.11 21.85
C PRO A 50 6.34 -18.92 22.49
N GLY A 51 7.09 -17.94 23.01
CA GLY A 51 6.53 -16.69 23.55
C GLY A 51 6.09 -15.68 22.48
N PHE A 52 6.42 -15.90 21.20
CA PHE A 52 6.03 -14.98 20.14
C PHE A 52 4.51 -15.05 19.88
N THR A 53 3.82 -13.94 20.15
CA THR A 53 2.38 -13.80 19.93
C THR A 53 2.09 -12.46 19.25
N ALA A 54 1.45 -12.49 18.08
CA ALA A 54 0.95 -11.30 17.41
C ALA A 54 -0.38 -10.85 18.05
N SER A 55 -0.30 -10.18 19.20
CA SER A 55 -1.47 -9.76 19.98
C SER A 55 -2.08 -8.43 19.54
N ILE A 56 -1.34 -7.63 18.76
CA ILE A 56 -1.79 -6.32 18.28
C ILE A 56 -2.49 -6.52 16.92
N PRO A 57 -3.81 -6.23 16.81
CA PRO A 57 -4.49 -6.24 15.52
C PRO A 57 -3.91 -5.17 14.59
N PHE A 58 -3.91 -5.43 13.28
CA PHE A 58 -3.39 -4.47 12.31
C PHE A 58 -4.07 -3.09 12.41
N SER A 59 -5.36 -3.02 12.76
CA SER A 59 -6.05 -1.75 12.97
C SER A 59 -5.41 -0.89 14.06
N LYS A 60 -4.95 -1.50 15.16
CA LYS A 60 -4.23 -0.80 16.24
C LYS A 60 -2.82 -0.42 15.82
N GLY A 61 -2.11 -1.32 15.13
CA GLY A 61 -0.82 -0.99 14.53
C GLY A 61 -0.92 0.18 13.55
N ALA A 62 -1.98 0.27 12.76
CA ALA A 62 -2.21 1.39 11.84
C ALA A 62 -2.41 2.72 12.58
N GLU A 63 -3.10 2.74 13.72
CA GLU A 63 -3.20 3.92 14.61
C GLU A 63 -1.81 4.36 15.11
N GLU A 64 -0.97 3.41 15.52
CA GLU A 64 0.40 3.69 15.98
C GLU A 64 1.30 4.25 14.87
N ILE A 65 1.20 3.70 13.66
CA ILE A 65 1.93 4.19 12.48
C ILE A 65 1.57 5.65 12.19
N ILE A 66 0.27 5.96 12.12
CA ILE A 66 -0.19 7.35 11.85
C ILE A 66 0.30 8.29 12.95
N LYS A 67 0.12 7.93 14.22
CA LYS A 67 0.60 8.72 15.36
C LYS A 67 2.11 9.00 15.28
N TRP A 68 2.90 8.04 14.81
CA TRP A 68 4.35 8.21 14.66
C TRP A 68 4.72 9.23 13.57
N TYR A 69 3.97 9.29 12.47
CA TYR A 69 4.15 10.30 11.41
C TYR A 69 3.60 11.68 11.82
N ASP A 70 2.48 11.73 12.54
CA ASP A 70 1.90 13.00 13.02
C ASP A 70 2.76 13.68 14.09
N ALA A 71 3.54 12.90 14.84
CA ALA A 71 4.42 13.43 15.87
C ALA A 71 5.60 14.26 15.33
N ASP A 72 5.94 14.17 14.05
CA ASP A 72 7.10 14.83 13.46
C ASP A 72 6.95 14.99 11.93
N PRO A 73 6.63 16.20 11.44
CA PRO A 73 6.45 16.46 10.02
C PRO A 73 7.67 16.13 9.15
N SER A 74 8.88 16.08 9.70
CA SER A 74 10.09 15.73 8.92
C SER A 74 10.09 14.28 8.41
N ARG A 75 9.22 13.42 8.97
CA ARG A 75 9.01 12.03 8.55
C ARG A 75 8.05 11.93 7.38
N GLN A 76 7.24 12.94 7.13
CA GLN A 76 6.23 12.99 6.08
C GLN A 76 6.87 13.38 4.74
N LYS A 77 7.79 12.55 4.26
CA LYS A 77 8.51 12.79 3.00
C LYS A 77 7.66 12.30 1.82
N ILE A 78 7.40 13.20 0.89
CA ILE A 78 6.68 12.91 -0.35
C ILE A 78 7.69 12.57 -1.45
N ASP A 79 7.46 11.47 -2.15
CA ASP A 79 8.13 11.17 -3.42
C ASP A 79 7.35 11.82 -4.56
N GLU A 80 7.84 12.97 -5.02
CA GLU A 80 7.20 13.71 -6.11
C GLU A 80 7.27 12.97 -7.45
N GLY A 81 8.26 12.10 -7.66
CA GLY A 81 8.35 11.28 -8.87
C GLY A 81 7.20 10.28 -8.93
N PHE A 82 6.98 9.57 -7.83
CA PHE A 82 5.87 8.64 -7.70
C PHE A 82 4.50 9.35 -7.74
N ASN A 83 4.38 10.51 -7.09
CA ASN A 83 3.16 11.32 -7.14
C ASN A 83 2.81 11.74 -8.57
N ASN A 84 3.78 12.24 -9.34
CA ASN A 84 3.55 12.62 -10.73
C ASN A 84 3.24 11.42 -11.63
N LEU A 85 3.88 10.27 -11.40
CA LEU A 85 3.60 9.02 -12.13
C LEU A 85 2.15 8.57 -11.90
N THR A 86 1.68 8.57 -10.65
CA THR A 86 0.31 8.15 -10.32
C THR A 86 -0.74 9.09 -10.91
N VAL A 87 -0.53 10.41 -10.85
CA VAL A 87 -1.40 11.41 -11.53
C VAL A 87 -1.46 11.14 -13.03
N LYS A 88 -0.33 10.87 -13.68
CA LYS A 88 -0.27 10.56 -15.12
C LYS A 88 -1.06 9.29 -15.46
N ILE A 89 -0.93 8.23 -14.67
CA ILE A 89 -1.65 6.96 -14.88
C ILE A 89 -3.16 7.16 -14.70
N ILE A 90 -3.58 7.86 -13.64
CA ILE A 90 -5.00 8.14 -13.36
C ILE A 90 -5.62 8.92 -14.53
N ASN A 91 -5.00 10.02 -14.94
CA ASN A 91 -5.52 10.85 -16.03
C ASN A 91 -5.64 10.07 -17.35
N ALA A 92 -4.64 9.23 -17.66
CA ALA A 92 -4.68 8.39 -18.86
C ALA A 92 -5.82 7.37 -18.79
N TYR A 93 -6.00 6.71 -17.65
CA TYR A 93 -7.05 5.71 -17.46
C TYR A 93 -8.46 6.32 -17.53
N GLU A 94 -8.70 7.45 -16.83
CA GLU A 94 -9.99 8.13 -16.84
C GLU A 94 -10.36 8.68 -18.22
N SER A 95 -9.36 9.13 -19.01
CA SER A 95 -9.60 9.65 -20.37
C SER A 95 -10.13 8.62 -21.36
N ALA A 96 -9.99 7.32 -21.06
CA ALA A 96 -10.51 6.24 -21.87
C ALA A 96 -12.02 6.02 -21.69
N PHE A 97 -12.62 6.57 -20.63
CA PHE A 97 -14.05 6.48 -20.37
C PHE A 97 -14.80 7.69 -20.94
N PRO A 98 -16.03 7.51 -21.44
CA PRO A 98 -16.86 8.63 -21.84
C PRO A 98 -17.13 9.56 -20.65
N LYS A 99 -17.18 10.86 -20.92
CA LYS A 99 -17.53 11.90 -19.96
C LYS A 99 -19.05 12.05 -19.80
#